data_AF-R2QW69-F1
#
_entry.id   AF-R2QW69-F1
#
_cell.length_a   1.000
_cell.length_b   1.000
_cell.length_c   1.000
_cell.angle_alpha   90.00
_cell.angle_beta   90.00
_cell.angle_gamma   90.00
#
_symmetry.space_group_name_H-M   'P 1'
#
loop_
_entity.id
_entity.type
_entity.pdbx_description
1 polymer ?
#
loop_
_entity_poly.entity_id
_entity_poly.type
_entity_poly.pdbx_seq_one_letter_code
_entity_poly.pdbx_strand_id
1 'polypeptide(L)'
;MNITIENKPFQIELESNQTTKELLARLPMNLKMNDLHGNEKYTYLVETLPTQVEQVGKIEKGAVMLFGSDCLVLFYETFPTNYSYTKIGKIKEADQLDFISKKVAINVILTL
;
A
#
# COMPACT_ATOMS: atom_id res chain seq x y z
N MET A 1 -7.32 3.72 -9.18
CA MET A 1 -6.85 2.32 -9.28
C MET A 1 -7.71 1.48 -8.36
N ASN A 2 -8.17 0.35 -8.87
CA ASN A 2 -8.93 -0.63 -8.10
C ASN A 2 -8.00 -1.49 -7.24
N ILE A 3 -8.41 -1.75 -6.00
CA ILE A 3 -7.77 -2.73 -5.12
C ILE A 3 -8.85 -3.66 -4.56
N THR A 4 -8.65 -4.97 -4.69
CA THR A 4 -9.48 -5.98 -4.04
C THR A 4 -8.68 -6.64 -2.93
N ILE A 5 -9.16 -6.57 -1.70
CA ILE A 5 -8.51 -7.17 -0.53
C ILE A 5 -9.37 -8.34 -0.04
N GLU A 6 -8.82 -9.55 -0.09
CA GLU A 6 -9.41 -10.85 0.22
C GLU A 6 -10.64 -11.26 -0.60
N ASN A 7 -11.54 -10.34 -0.92
CA ASN A 7 -12.69 -10.41 -1.85
C ASN A 7 -13.51 -9.09 -1.81
N LYS A 8 -13.04 -8.06 -1.08
CA LYS A 8 -13.72 -6.78 -0.93
C LYS A 8 -13.07 -5.73 -1.83
N PRO A 9 -13.83 -5.10 -2.73
CA PRO A 9 -13.30 -4.07 -3.62
C PRO A 9 -13.22 -2.71 -2.90
N PHE A 10 -12.18 -1.95 -3.21
CA PHE A 10 -11.99 -0.56 -2.79
C PHE A 10 -11.34 0.25 -3.92
N GLN A 11 -11.32 1.58 -3.73
CA GLN A 11 -10.63 2.52 -4.61
C GLN A 11 -9.40 3.11 -3.93
N ILE A 12 -8.29 3.17 -4.68
CA ILE A 12 -7.11 3.96 -4.32
C ILE A 12 -7.15 5.26 -5.10
N GLU A 13 -7.10 6.36 -4.36
CA GLU A 13 -6.74 7.69 -4.86
C GLU A 13 -5.22 7.76 -4.96
N LEU A 14 -4.71 8.04 -6.16
CA LEU A 14 -3.30 7.92 -6.48
C LEU A 14 -2.59 9.27 -6.44
N GLU A 15 -1.34 9.23 -6.01
CA GLU A 15 -0.40 10.34 -6.15
C GLU A 15 0.09 10.45 -7.59
N SER A 16 0.30 11.69 -8.05
CA SER A 16 0.84 11.97 -9.39
C SER A 16 2.38 11.96 -9.36
N ASN A 17 2.98 10.77 -9.46
CA ASN A 17 4.44 10.60 -9.50
C ASN A 17 4.86 9.40 -10.36
N GLN A 18 6.18 9.30 -10.62
CA GLN A 18 6.73 8.25 -11.49
C GLN A 18 6.57 6.85 -10.90
N THR A 19 6.65 6.69 -9.58
CA THR A 19 6.45 5.41 -8.88
C THR A 19 5.06 4.85 -9.14
N THR A 20 4.04 5.69 -8.97
CA THR A 20 2.66 5.34 -9.28
C THR A 20 2.50 4.95 -10.75
N LYS A 21 3.07 5.73 -11.67
CA LYS A 21 2.99 5.45 -13.11
C LYS A 21 3.58 4.09 -13.47
N GLU A 22 4.76 3.76 -12.95
CA GLU A 22 5.41 2.46 -13.19
C GLU A 22 4.66 1.31 -12.52
N LEU A 23 4.10 1.52 -11.33
CA LEU A 23 3.25 0.50 -10.69
C LEU A 23 2.01 0.19 -11.54
N LEU A 24 1.34 1.22 -12.07
CA LEU A 24 0.16 1.05 -12.94
C LEU A 24 0.48 0.26 -14.22
N ALA A 25 1.68 0.43 -14.78
CA ALA A 25 2.12 -0.30 -15.97
C ALA A 25 2.32 -1.81 -15.74
N ARG A 26 2.40 -2.25 -14.48
CA ARG A 26 2.55 -3.66 -14.09
C ARG A 26 1.23 -4.36 -13.77
N LEU A 27 0.12 -3.63 -13.84
CA LEU A 27 -1.20 -4.19 -13.54
C LEU A 27 -1.69 -5.12 -14.67
N PRO A 28 -2.49 -6.15 -14.35
CA PRO A 28 -2.95 -6.52 -13.01
C PRO A 28 -1.87 -7.23 -12.18
N MET A 29 -1.91 -7.02 -10.86
CA MET A 29 -0.99 -7.69 -9.93
C MET A 29 -1.78 -8.47 -8.87
N ASN A 30 -1.38 -9.71 -8.61
CA ASN A 30 -1.89 -10.53 -7.52
C ASN A 30 -0.79 -10.68 -6.47
N LEU A 31 -1.04 -10.18 -5.28
CA LEU A 31 -0.06 -10.00 -4.23
C LEU A 31 -0.53 -10.68 -2.95
N LYS A 32 0.36 -11.46 -2.35
CA LYS A 32 0.21 -11.90 -0.97
C LYS A 32 0.97 -10.91 -0.09
N MET A 33 0.27 -10.25 0.83
CA MET A 33 0.85 -9.29 1.75
C MET A 33 0.79 -9.83 3.18
N ASN A 34 1.91 -9.82 3.89
CA ASN A 34 2.02 -10.31 5.26
C ASN A 34 1.85 -9.16 6.26
N ASP A 35 1.36 -9.50 7.44
CA ASP A 35 1.31 -8.56 8.56
C ASP A 35 2.71 -8.22 9.07
N LEU A 36 2.89 -6.95 9.44
CA LEU A 36 4.05 -6.49 10.16
C LEU A 36 3.58 -5.50 11.25
N HIS A 37 4.16 -5.64 12.44
CA HIS A 37 3.92 -4.78 13.61
C HIS A 37 2.46 -4.53 14.03
N GLY A 38 1.48 -5.24 13.48
CA GLY A 38 0.07 -5.06 13.79
C GLY A 38 -0.53 -3.74 13.28
N ASN A 39 0.13 -3.02 12.36
CA ASN A 39 -0.35 -1.75 11.78
C ASN A 39 -0.24 -1.68 10.24
N GLU A 40 0.47 -2.63 9.62
CA GLU A 40 0.79 -2.60 8.19
C GLU A 40 0.76 -4.00 7.56
N LYS A 41 0.44 -4.04 6.26
CA LYS A 41 0.63 -5.21 5.40
C LYS A 41 1.69 -4.89 4.36
N TYR A 42 2.59 -5.82 4.09
CA TYR A 42 3.67 -5.58 3.13
C TYR A 42 3.93 -6.76 2.20
N THR A 43 4.54 -6.48 1.06
CA THR A 43 5.10 -7.49 0.16
C THR A 43 6.29 -6.92 -0.60
N TYR A 44 7.24 -7.78 -0.97
CA TYR A 44 8.36 -7.39 -1.83
C TYR A 44 8.00 -7.65 -3.30
N LEU A 45 8.21 -6.63 -4.13
CA LEU A 45 8.09 -6.72 -5.58
C LEU A 45 9.34 -7.39 -6.17
N VAL A 46 9.16 -8.16 -7.24
CA VAL A 46 10.29 -8.80 -7.94
C VAL A 46 11.19 -7.77 -8.61
N GLU A 47 10.59 -6.71 -9.16
CA GLU A 47 11.29 -5.61 -9.81
C GLU A 47 11.17 -4.33 -8.98
N THR A 48 12.27 -3.59 -8.85
CA THR A 48 12.27 -2.28 -8.19
C THR A 48 11.43 -1.25 -8.94
N LEU A 49 10.89 -0.28 -8.22
CA LEU A 49 10.24 0.92 -8.73
C LEU A 49 11.13 2.15 -8.50
N PRO A 50 10.98 3.20 -9.31
CA PRO A 50 11.59 4.49 -9.02
C PRO A 50 11.08 5.02 -7.68
N THR A 51 11.91 5.82 -6.99
CA THR A 51 11.62 6.31 -5.64
C THR A 51 11.64 7.83 -5.59
N GLN A 52 10.73 8.41 -4.82
CA GLN A 52 10.71 9.84 -4.46
C GLN A 52 10.47 9.91 -2.95
N VAL A 53 11.53 9.59 -2.20
CA VAL A 53 11.41 9.34 -0.77
C VAL A 53 11.30 10.66 0.01
N GLU A 54 10.35 10.73 0.94
CA GLU A 54 10.18 11.85 1.86
C GLU A 54 9.90 11.36 3.28
N GLN A 55 10.25 12.17 4.29
CA GLN A 55 9.80 11.94 5.66
C GLN A 55 8.33 12.33 5.78
N VAL A 56 7.47 11.34 6.00
CA VAL A 56 6.01 11.56 6.02
C VAL A 56 5.51 12.05 7.38
N GLY A 57 6.27 11.84 8.47
CA GLY A 57 5.97 12.28 9.83
C GLY A 57 4.81 11.54 10.51
N LYS A 58 3.77 11.18 9.74
CA LYS A 58 2.59 10.46 10.17
C LYS A 58 2.09 9.57 9.03
N ILE A 59 1.77 8.33 9.38
CA ILE A 59 1.02 7.42 8.52
C ILE A 59 -0.47 7.61 8.80
N GLU A 60 -1.24 7.66 7.72
CA GLU A 60 -2.70 7.64 7.78
C GLU A 60 -3.23 6.26 7.39
N LYS A 61 -4.29 5.84 8.07
CA LYS A 61 -5.01 4.62 7.74
C LYS A 61 -5.43 4.62 6.26
N GLY A 62 -5.21 3.48 5.60
CA GLY A 62 -5.45 3.29 4.18
C GLY A 62 -4.33 3.80 3.27
N ALA A 63 -3.24 4.38 3.80
CA ALA A 63 -2.12 4.79 2.98
C ALA A 63 -1.45 3.58 2.31
N VAL A 64 -1.12 3.76 1.02
CA VAL A 64 -0.35 2.83 0.21
C VAL A 64 0.96 3.52 -0.16
N MET A 65 2.08 2.92 0.23
CA MET A 65 3.40 3.52 0.10
C MET A 65 4.43 2.49 -0.33
N LEU A 66 5.56 2.95 -0.84
CA LEU A 66 6.74 2.15 -1.13
C LEU A 66 7.83 2.46 -0.10
N PHE A 67 8.30 1.43 0.60
CA PHE A 67 9.48 1.48 1.44
C PHE A 67 10.70 0.98 0.65
N GLY A 68 11.79 1.75 0.68
CA GLY A 68 12.91 1.51 -0.23
C GLY A 68 12.45 1.63 -1.68
N SER A 69 12.83 0.66 -2.51
CA SER A 69 12.50 0.62 -3.95
C SER A 69 11.59 -0.54 -4.35
N ASP A 70 11.27 -1.46 -3.44
CA ASP A 70 10.62 -2.73 -3.78
C ASP A 70 9.62 -3.24 -2.73
N CYS A 71 9.53 -2.63 -1.55
CA CYS A 71 8.59 -3.07 -0.51
C CYS A 71 7.30 -2.26 -0.57
N LEU A 72 6.23 -2.84 -1.12
CA LEU A 72 4.91 -2.22 -1.17
C LEU A 72 4.20 -2.42 0.17
N VAL A 73 3.70 -1.34 0.76
CA VAL A 73 3.08 -1.32 2.09
C VAL A 73 1.67 -0.74 2.01
N LEU A 74 0.73 -1.41 2.67
CA LEU A 74 -0.62 -0.93 2.96
C LEU A 74 -0.78 -0.77 4.47
N PHE A 75 -1.03 0.45 4.92
CA PHE A 75 -1.26 0.75 6.33
C PHE A 75 -2.76 0.68 6.66
N TYR A 76 -3.10 0.03 7.77
CA TYR A 76 -4.49 -0.06 8.26
C TYR A 76 -4.68 0.56 9.65
N GLU A 77 -3.65 1.20 10.18
CA GLU A 77 -3.71 2.04 11.37
C GLU A 77 -3.10 3.43 11.10
N THR A 78 -3.42 4.40 11.96
CA THR A 78 -2.84 5.76 11.92
C THR A 78 -1.85 5.92 13.06
N PHE A 79 -0.61 6.32 12.76
CA PHE A 79 0.44 6.46 13.78
C PHE A 79 1.57 7.42 13.32
N PRO A 80 2.31 8.06 14.25
CA PRO A 80 3.47 8.87 13.92
C PRO A 80 4.65 8.00 13.46
N THR A 81 5.48 8.51 12.56
CA THR A 81 6.67 7.79 12.07
C THR A 81 7.80 8.74 11.70
N ASN A 82 9.04 8.30 11.90
CA ASN A 82 10.24 9.00 11.45
C ASN A 82 10.81 8.39 10.15
N TYR A 83 10.20 7.32 9.65
CA TYR A 83 10.62 6.65 8.43
C TYR A 83 10.27 7.45 7.19
N SER A 84 11.04 7.21 6.14
CA SER A 84 10.87 7.83 4.84
C SER A 84 10.25 6.84 3.86
N TYR A 85 9.29 7.31 3.07
CA TYR A 85 8.55 6.51 2.11
C TYR A 85 8.40 7.27 0.79
N THR A 86 8.13 6.53 -0.29
CA THR A 86 7.56 7.12 -1.50
C THR A 86 6.05 6.88 -1.48
N LYS A 87 5.25 7.95 -1.55
CA LYS A 87 3.78 7.83 -1.54
C LYS A 87 3.28 7.29 -2.89
N ILE A 88 2.31 6.37 -2.84
CA ILE A 88 1.63 5.86 -4.03
C ILE A 88 0.18 6.33 -4.04
N GLY A 89 -0.50 6.29 -2.90
CA GLY A 89 -1.88 6.72 -2.80
C GLY A 89 -2.52 6.36 -1.47
N LYS A 90 -3.85 6.46 -1.42
CA LYS A 90 -4.65 6.15 -0.24
C LYS A 90 -5.97 5.50 -0.62
N ILE A 91 -6.38 4.48 0.15
CA ILE A 91 -7.70 3.87 0.02
C ILE A 91 -8.77 4.87 0.51
N LYS A 92 -9.78 5.16 -0.33
CA LYS A 92 -10.83 6.14 -0.02
C LYS A 92 -11.67 5.79 1.20
N GLU A 93 -12.07 4.53 1.32
CA GLU A 93 -12.92 4.02 2.40
C GLU A 93 -12.10 3.33 3.49
N ALA A 94 -11.02 3.99 3.92
CA ALA A 94 -10.01 3.40 4.80
C ALA A 94 -10.56 2.88 6.13
N ASP A 95 -11.65 3.45 6.66
CA ASP A 95 -12.30 3.00 7.90
C ASP A 95 -12.83 1.57 7.81
N GLN A 96 -13.13 1.08 6.60
CA GLN A 96 -13.61 -0.28 6.40
C GLN A 96 -12.49 -1.34 6.44
N LEU A 97 -11.24 -0.96 6.70
CA LEU A 97 -10.10 -1.88 6.74
C LEU A 97 -9.94 -2.66 8.05
N ASP A 98 -10.76 -2.43 9.08
CA ASP A 98 -10.61 -3.10 10.39
C ASP A 98 -10.58 -4.63 10.31
N PHE A 99 -11.26 -5.21 9.31
CA PHE A 99 -11.30 -6.66 9.12
C PHE A 99 -9.93 -7.28 8.80
N ILE A 100 -8.94 -6.51 8.34
CA ILE A 100 -7.60 -7.02 8.04
C ILE A 100 -6.64 -6.98 9.25
N SER A 101 -7.01 -6.29 10.33
CA SER A 101 -6.19 -6.22 11.56
C SER A 101 -5.93 -7.59 12.22
N LYS A 102 -6.88 -8.53 12.09
CA LYS A 102 -6.81 -9.87 12.70
C LYS A 102 -6.15 -10.92 11.81
N LYS A 103 -5.67 -10.52 10.62
CA LYS A 103 -5.14 -11.44 9.61
C LYS A 103 -3.62 -11.37 9.55
N VAL A 104 -2.94 -12.51 9.67
CA VAL A 104 -1.47 -12.57 9.52
C VAL A 104 -0.98 -12.38 8.09
N ALA A 105 -1.86 -12.57 7.10
CA ALA A 105 -1.63 -12.27 5.70
C ALA A 105 -2.96 -12.03 4.98
N ILE A 106 -2.92 -11.28 3.87
CA ILE A 106 -4.06 -11.00 2.99
C ILE A 106 -3.68 -11.25 1.54
N ASN A 107 -4.67 -11.62 0.71
CA ASN A 107 -4.54 -11.56 -0.73
C ASN A 107 -5.02 -10.20 -1.24
N VAL A 108 -4.26 -9.59 -2.14
CA VAL A 108 -4.54 -8.29 -2.73
C VAL A 108 -4.43 -8.38 -4.24
N ILE A 109 -5.45 -7.89 -4.95
CA ILE A 109 -5.43 -7.77 -6.40
C ILE A 109 -5.51 -6.29 -6.76
N LEU A 110 -4.52 -5.81 -7.50
CA LEU A 110 -4.49 -4.44 -8.05
C LEU A 110 -4.87 -4.49 -9.53
N THR A 111 -5.80 -3.64 -9.94
CA THR A 111 -6.21 -3.48 -11.34
C THR A 111 -6.46 -2.01 -11.67
N LEU A 112 -6.49 -1.66 -12.96
CA LEU A 112 -6.91 -0.33 -13.40
C LEU A 112 -8.32 -0.03 -12.92
#